data_AF-A0AAC9YTR8-F1
#
_entry.id   AF-A0AAC9YTR8-F1
#
_cell.length_a   1.000
_cell.length_b   1.000
_cell.length_c   1.000
_cell.angle_alpha   90.00
_cell.angle_beta   90.00
_cell.angle_gamma   90.00
#
_symmetry.space_group_name_H-M   'P 1'
#
loop_
_entity.id
_entity.type
_entity.pdbx_description
1 polymer ?
#
loop_
_entity_poly.entity_id
_entity_poly.type
_entity_poly.pdbx_seq_one_letter_code
_entity_poly.pdbx_strand_id
1 'polypeptide(L)'
;MSKFFIALFLIAFFAWYLSYSATRLDRLHHRVETSWANLDGLLQRRAAIAIEIARSDISDPASSLLLTFAAHQAREASVRDRSQAETGLTGALGILIESSTSMSGPIEQDLIRELKELTEKIKMAVSMHVDAVTRTQMVRKKWFMRFFRLAGNAPEPVTYEFEGDVL
;
A
#
# COMPACT_ATOMS: atom_id res chain seq x y z
N MET A 1 14.12 -3.81 -54.53
CA MET A 1 15.07 -3.68 -53.40
C MET A 1 14.64 -2.65 -52.37
N SER A 2 14.24 -1.42 -52.73
CA SER A 2 13.79 -0.39 -51.75
C SER A 2 12.67 -0.84 -50.79
N LYS A 3 11.65 -1.56 -51.29
CA LYS A 3 10.55 -2.08 -50.46
C LYS A 3 11.00 -3.04 -49.36
N PHE A 4 12.02 -3.87 -49.63
CA PHE A 4 12.58 -4.79 -48.63
C PHE A 4 13.34 -4.04 -47.53
N PHE A 5 14.11 -3.02 -47.89
CA PHE A 5 14.78 -2.17 -46.91
C PHE A 5 13.78 -1.40 -46.04
N ILE A 6 12.70 -0.89 -46.63
CA ILE A 6 11.62 -0.22 -45.88
C ILE A 6 10.94 -1.20 -44.92
N ALA A 7 10.62 -2.41 -45.38
CA ALA A 7 10.01 -3.44 -44.52
C ALA A 7 10.94 -3.84 -43.36
N LEU A 8 12.23 -4.05 -43.64
CA LEU A 8 13.23 -4.38 -42.62
C LEU A 8 13.36 -3.25 -41.58
N PHE A 9 13.39 -2.00 -42.03
CA PHE A 9 13.45 -0.82 -41.16
C PHE A 9 12.22 -0.72 -40.27
N LEU A 10 11.01 -0.93 -40.81
CA LEU A 10 9.78 -0.96 -40.03
C LEU A 10 9.81 -2.04 -38.96
N ILE A 11 10.23 -3.27 -39.31
CA ILE A 11 10.33 -4.38 -38.35
C ILE A 11 11.33 -4.04 -37.23
N ALA A 12 12.51 -3.52 -37.58
CA ALA A 12 13.52 -3.11 -36.59
C ALA A 12 13.00 -2.01 -35.67
N PHE A 13 12.30 -1.00 -36.22
CA PHE A 13 11.69 0.07 -35.45
C PHE A 13 10.61 -0.46 -34.49
N PHE A 14 9.74 -1.36 -34.96
CA PHE A 14 8.72 -2.01 -34.13
C PHE A 14 9.35 -2.84 -33.01
N ALA A 15 10.37 -3.65 -33.31
CA ALA A 15 11.06 -4.45 -32.31
C ALA A 15 11.72 -3.58 -31.23
N TRP A 16 12.37 -2.48 -31.63
CA TRP A 16 12.97 -1.52 -30.70
C TRP A 16 11.91 -0.84 -29.83
N TYR A 17 10.81 -0.38 -30.42
CA TYR A 17 9.70 0.24 -29.69
C TYR A 17 9.05 -0.72 -28.68
N LEU A 18 8.93 -2.00 -29.05
CA LEU A 18 8.44 -3.07 -28.18
C LEU A 18 9.36 -3.28 -26.98
N SER A 19 10.67 -3.38 -27.23
CA SER A 19 11.67 -3.52 -26.17
C SER A 19 11.62 -2.35 -25.19
N TYR A 20 11.56 -1.12 -25.69
CA TYR A 20 11.46 0.07 -24.85
C TYR A 20 10.17 0.09 -24.01
N SER A 21 9.04 -0.29 -24.61
CA SER A 21 7.76 -0.36 -23.91
C SER A 21 7.75 -1.42 -22.81
N ALA A 22 8.39 -2.57 -23.04
CA ALA A 22 8.51 -3.64 -22.06
C ALA A 22 9.31 -3.18 -20.83
N THR A 23 10.48 -2.58 -21.03
CA THR A 23 11.30 -2.03 -19.93
C THR A 23 10.58 -0.90 -19.17
N ARG A 24 9.75 -0.11 -19.85
CA ARG A 24 8.94 0.92 -19.19
C ARG A 24 7.86 0.31 -18.31
N LEU A 25 7.22 -0.78 -18.74
CA LEU A 25 6.19 -1.47 -17.96
C LEU A 25 6.79 -2.18 -16.75
N ASP A 26 7.95 -2.83 -16.92
CA ASP A 26 8.69 -3.48 -15.84
C ASP A 26 9.04 -2.52 -14.70
N ARG A 27 9.57 -1.34 -15.03
CA ARG A 27 9.84 -0.28 -14.03
C ARG A 27 8.59 0.19 -13.29
N LEU A 28 7.42 0.19 -13.93
CA LEU A 28 6.16 0.56 -13.29
C LEU A 28 5.70 -0.53 -12.31
N HIS A 29 5.81 -1.81 -12.69
CA HIS A 29 5.53 -2.93 -11.79
C HIS A 29 6.44 -2.90 -10.56
N HIS A 30 7.74 -2.74 -10.76
CA HIS A 30 8.68 -2.65 -9.65
C HIS A 30 8.37 -1.45 -8.73
N ARG A 31 7.91 -0.32 -9.30
CA ARG A 31 7.46 0.83 -8.51
C ARG A 31 6.22 0.52 -7.66
N VAL A 32 5.28 -0.28 -8.16
CA VAL A 32 4.11 -0.74 -7.38
C VAL A 32 4.54 -1.68 -6.24
N GLU A 33 5.47 -2.59 -6.52
CA GLU A 33 5.99 -3.52 -5.50
C GLU A 33 6.74 -2.80 -4.39
N THR A 34 7.63 -1.87 -4.75
CA THR A 34 8.38 -1.06 -3.78
C THR A 34 7.49 -0.13 -2.96
N SER A 35 6.46 0.49 -3.57
CA SER A 35 5.51 1.31 -2.81
C SER A 35 4.67 0.47 -1.84
N TRP A 36 4.25 -0.73 -2.24
CA TRP A 36 3.58 -1.68 -1.35
C TRP A 36 4.48 -2.10 -0.18
N ALA A 37 5.73 -2.46 -0.44
CA ALA A 37 6.68 -2.85 0.61
C ALA A 37 6.91 -1.72 1.64
N ASN A 38 6.98 -0.47 1.18
CA ASN A 38 7.09 0.69 2.06
C ASN A 38 5.81 0.88 2.91
N LEU A 39 4.64 0.76 2.29
CA LEU A 39 3.36 0.84 2.98
C LEU A 39 3.23 -0.26 4.05
N ASP A 40 3.52 -1.52 3.71
CA ASP A 40 3.44 -2.65 4.64
C ASP A 40 4.37 -2.45 5.85
N GLY A 41 5.58 -1.91 5.65
CA GLY A 41 6.48 -1.56 6.75
C GLY A 41 5.90 -0.51 7.72
N LEU A 42 5.18 0.48 7.21
CA LEU A 42 4.50 1.48 8.05
C LEU A 42 3.30 0.87 8.80
N LEU A 43 2.52 0.01 8.16
CA LEU A 43 1.40 -0.70 8.78
C LEU A 43 1.88 -1.63 9.91
N GLN A 44 2.97 -2.37 9.68
CA GLN A 44 3.59 -3.21 10.72
C GLN A 44 4.05 -2.37 11.92
N ARG A 45 4.66 -1.19 11.68
CA ARG A 45 5.05 -0.28 12.76
C ARG A 45 3.83 0.25 13.52
N ARG A 46 2.72 0.50 12.85
CA ARG A 46 1.46 0.96 13.49
C ARG A 46 0.91 -0.12 14.41
N ALA A 47 0.89 -1.37 13.97
CA ALA A 47 0.49 -2.50 14.80
C ALA A 47 1.41 -2.65 16.03
N ALA A 48 2.72 -2.42 15.89
CA ALA A 48 3.66 -2.46 17.02
C ALA A 48 3.37 -1.36 18.06
N ILE A 49 3.16 -0.11 17.62
CA ILE A 49 2.79 1.01 18.51
C ILE A 49 1.44 0.74 19.17
N ALA A 50 0.46 0.17 18.46
CA ALA A 50 -0.83 -0.21 19.03
C ALA A 50 -0.69 -1.21 20.20
N ILE A 51 0.22 -2.19 20.09
CA ILE A 51 0.51 -3.14 21.17
C ILE A 51 1.22 -2.46 22.36
N GLU A 52 2.01 -1.42 22.10
CA GLU A 52 2.62 -0.61 23.16
C GLU A 52 1.57 0.24 23.89
N ILE A 53 0.66 0.89 23.15
CA ILE A 53 -0.48 1.62 23.72
C ILE A 53 -1.37 0.67 24.53
N ALA A 54 -1.65 -0.54 24.05
CA ALA A 54 -2.45 -1.53 24.78
C ALA A 54 -1.82 -1.96 26.12
N ARG A 55 -0.50 -1.84 26.27
CA ARG A 55 0.23 -2.16 27.50
C ARG A 55 0.42 -0.95 28.43
N SER A 56 0.05 0.24 27.98
CA SER A 56 0.13 1.47 28.77
C SER A 56 -1.07 1.65 29.70
N ASP A 57 -0.91 2.50 30.71
CA ASP A 57 -1.96 2.80 31.71
C ASP A 57 -3.17 3.56 31.13
N ILE A 58 -3.11 3.97 29.86
CA ILE A 58 -4.23 4.60 29.14
C ILE A 58 -5.38 3.62 28.93
N SER A 59 -5.05 2.35 28.71
CA SER A 59 -6.02 1.37 28.24
C SER A 59 -6.67 0.67 29.41
N ASP A 60 -8.01 0.68 29.44
CA ASP A 60 -8.72 -0.22 30.35
C ASP A 60 -8.50 -1.69 29.95
N PRO A 61 -8.73 -2.65 30.86
CA PRO A 61 -8.49 -4.07 30.59
C PRO A 61 -9.29 -4.64 29.42
N ALA A 62 -10.46 -4.09 29.09
CA ALA A 62 -11.23 -4.57 27.94
C ALA A 62 -10.68 -3.99 26.63
N SER A 63 -10.41 -2.68 26.58
CA SER A 63 -9.82 -2.02 25.40
C SER A 63 -8.43 -2.54 25.08
N SER A 64 -7.62 -2.90 26.09
CA SER A 64 -6.26 -3.41 25.87
C SER A 64 -6.28 -4.78 25.19
N LEU A 65 -7.20 -5.66 25.59
CA LEU A 65 -7.41 -6.95 24.95
C LEU A 65 -7.91 -6.80 23.51
N LEU A 66 -8.89 -5.91 23.29
CA LEU A 66 -9.42 -5.65 21.94
C LEU A 66 -8.34 -5.08 21.02
N LEU A 67 -7.57 -4.10 21.50
CA LEU A 67 -6.51 -3.47 20.73
C LEU A 67 -5.36 -4.45 20.43
N THR A 68 -4.98 -5.26 21.42
CA THR A 68 -3.96 -6.30 21.24
C THR A 68 -4.41 -7.31 20.16
N PHE A 69 -5.64 -7.80 20.24
CA PHE A 69 -6.18 -8.72 19.25
C PHE A 69 -6.25 -8.10 17.84
N ALA A 70 -6.74 -6.86 17.73
CA ALA A 70 -6.79 -6.15 16.47
C ALA A 70 -5.40 -5.90 15.87
N ALA A 71 -4.41 -5.54 16.70
CA ALA A 71 -3.04 -5.33 16.26
C ALA A 71 -2.36 -6.63 15.80
N HIS A 72 -2.61 -7.76 16.48
CA HIS A 72 -2.13 -9.05 16.03
C HIS A 72 -2.75 -9.48 14.70
N GLN A 73 -4.07 -9.33 14.54
CA GLN A 73 -4.72 -9.59 13.26
C GLN A 73 -4.17 -8.70 12.15
N ALA A 74 -4.01 -7.39 12.40
CA ALA A 74 -3.44 -6.46 11.44
C ALA A 74 -2.01 -6.83 11.06
N ARG A 75 -1.18 -7.35 11.99
CA ARG A 75 0.18 -7.78 11.71
C ARG A 75 0.23 -9.06 10.87
N GLU A 76 -0.60 -10.04 11.19
CA GLU A 76 -0.60 -11.38 10.57
C GLU A 76 -1.46 -11.49 9.31
N ALA A 77 -2.28 -10.47 9.02
CA ALA A 77 -3.17 -10.48 7.87
C ALA A 77 -2.43 -10.70 6.55
N SER A 78 -3.02 -11.54 5.70
CA SER A 78 -2.61 -11.67 4.31
C SER A 78 -2.97 -10.41 3.53
N VAL A 79 -2.34 -10.21 2.36
CA VAL A 79 -2.65 -9.08 1.46
C VAL A 79 -4.16 -8.97 1.15
N ARG A 80 -4.88 -10.10 1.06
CA ARG A 80 -6.33 -10.12 0.79
C ARG A 80 -7.15 -9.65 2.00
N ASP A 81 -6.76 -10.07 3.19
CA ASP A 81 -7.53 -9.85 4.42
C ASP A 81 -7.06 -8.57 5.16
N ARG A 82 -5.98 -7.94 4.66
CA ARG A 82 -5.36 -6.74 5.26
C ARG A 82 -6.35 -5.60 5.43
N SER A 83 -7.22 -5.37 4.44
CA SER A 83 -8.20 -4.28 4.49
C SER A 83 -9.08 -4.36 5.72
N GLN A 84 -9.70 -5.52 5.94
CA GLN A 84 -10.57 -5.77 7.09
C GLN A 84 -9.80 -5.64 8.41
N ALA A 85 -8.57 -6.15 8.46
CA ALA A 85 -7.74 -6.09 9.66
C ALA A 85 -7.32 -4.65 10.01
N GLU A 86 -6.95 -3.83 9.03
CA GLU A 86 -6.61 -2.41 9.22
C GLU A 86 -7.82 -1.57 9.62
N THR A 87 -9.00 -1.82 9.05
CA THR A 87 -10.25 -1.17 9.49
C THR A 87 -10.56 -1.52 10.94
N GLY A 88 -10.41 -2.81 11.32
CA GLY A 88 -10.59 -3.26 12.70
C GLY A 88 -9.62 -2.59 13.68
N LEU A 89 -8.34 -2.51 13.33
CA LEU A 89 -7.32 -1.82 14.14
C LEU A 89 -7.60 -0.32 14.27
N THR A 90 -8.03 0.32 13.17
CA THR A 90 -8.40 1.75 13.17
C THR A 90 -9.58 2.02 14.09
N GLY A 91 -10.61 1.17 14.04
CA GLY A 91 -11.76 1.26 14.93
C GLY A 91 -11.39 1.10 16.40
N ALA A 92 -10.57 0.09 16.73
CA ALA A 92 -10.10 -0.14 18.10
C ALA A 92 -9.27 1.04 18.64
N LEU A 93 -8.36 1.59 17.82
CA LEU A 93 -7.59 2.78 18.18
C LEU A 93 -8.48 4.01 18.36
N GLY A 94 -9.49 4.20 17.52
CA GLY A 94 -10.44 5.31 17.64
C GLY A 94 -11.17 5.32 18.98
N ILE A 95 -11.70 4.16 19.38
CA ILE A 95 -12.40 3.99 20.67
C ILE A 95 -11.47 4.29 21.85
N LEU A 96 -10.22 3.79 21.81
CA LEU A 96 -9.25 4.03 22.87
C LEU A 96 -8.84 5.50 22.96
N ILE A 97 -8.58 6.15 21.83
CA ILE A 97 -8.17 7.56 21.81
C ILE A 97 -9.29 8.43 22.40
N GLU A 98 -10.54 8.16 22.06
CA GLU A 98 -11.69 8.88 22.59
C GLU A 98 -11.78 8.76 24.12
N SER A 99 -11.60 7.55 24.67
CA SER A 99 -11.62 7.31 26.13
C SER A 99 -10.40 7.83 26.87
N SER A 100 -9.24 7.93 26.20
CA SER A 100 -7.94 8.32 26.79
C SER A 100 -7.75 9.81 27.10
N THR A 101 -8.63 10.67 26.55
CA THR A 101 -8.47 12.15 26.54
C THR A 101 -8.32 12.76 27.95
N SER A 102 -8.78 12.04 28.98
CA SER A 102 -8.85 12.54 30.37
C SER A 102 -7.69 12.09 31.27
N MET A 103 -6.88 11.08 30.88
CA MET A 103 -5.97 10.37 31.81
C MET A 103 -4.52 10.16 31.32
N SER A 104 -4.11 10.79 30.21
CA SER A 104 -2.81 10.49 29.58
C SER A 104 -1.63 11.27 30.19
N GLY A 105 -0.65 10.55 30.75
CA GLY A 105 0.64 11.09 31.19
C GLY A 105 1.59 11.47 30.04
N PRO A 106 2.85 11.86 30.33
CA PRO A 106 3.79 12.31 29.30
C PRO A 106 4.18 11.23 28.29
N ILE A 107 4.35 9.98 28.75
CA ILE A 107 4.76 8.84 27.91
C ILE A 107 3.63 8.48 26.94
N GLU A 108 2.41 8.51 27.46
CA GLU A 108 1.17 8.24 26.76
C GLU A 108 0.93 9.23 25.61
N GLN A 109 1.15 10.52 25.89
CA GLN A 109 1.05 11.59 24.90
C GLN A 109 2.10 11.44 23.79
N ASP A 110 3.30 10.98 24.12
CA ASP A 110 4.35 10.71 23.13
C ASP A 110 3.96 9.55 22.19
N LEU A 111 3.37 8.47 22.72
CA LEU A 111 2.87 7.35 21.90
C LEU A 111 1.73 7.77 20.98
N ILE A 112 0.78 8.57 21.47
CA ILE A 112 -0.32 9.10 20.65
C ILE A 112 0.22 10.03 19.56
N ARG A 113 1.21 10.87 19.88
CA ARG A 113 1.88 11.72 18.88
C ARG A 113 2.57 10.88 17.81
N GLU A 114 3.34 9.87 18.20
CA GLU A 114 4.01 8.97 17.25
C GLU A 114 2.99 8.24 16.36
N LEU A 115 1.89 7.74 16.93
CA LEU A 115 0.80 7.12 16.19
C LEU A 115 0.18 8.09 15.16
N LYS A 116 -0.04 9.35 15.53
CA LYS A 116 -0.57 10.37 14.62
C LYS A 116 0.40 10.66 13.48
N GLU A 117 1.68 10.85 13.79
CA GLU A 117 2.73 11.04 12.78
C GLU A 117 2.84 9.85 11.82
N LEU A 118 2.72 8.63 12.35
CA LEU A 118 2.75 7.42 11.54
C LEU A 118 1.51 7.31 10.65
N THR A 119 0.33 7.67 11.17
CA THR A 119 -0.92 7.70 10.41
C THR A 119 -0.80 8.63 9.21
N GLU A 120 -0.25 9.84 9.38
CA GLU A 120 -0.03 10.77 8.26
C GLU A 120 0.96 10.22 7.23
N LYS A 121 2.04 9.55 7.67
CA LYS A 121 2.96 8.84 6.75
C LYS A 121 2.28 7.72 5.98
N ILE A 122 1.38 6.98 6.61
CA ILE A 122 0.57 5.93 5.97
C ILE A 122 -0.31 6.57 4.89
N LYS A 123 -1.00 7.68 5.16
CA LYS A 123 -1.82 8.36 4.14
C LYS A 123 -1.01 8.75 2.91
N MET A 124 0.18 9.31 3.12
CA MET A 124 1.09 9.64 2.03
C MET A 124 1.53 8.39 1.25
N ALA A 125 1.90 7.31 1.94
CA ALA A 125 2.32 6.06 1.31
C ALA A 125 1.19 5.41 0.51
N VAL A 126 -0.04 5.41 1.03
CA VAL A 126 -1.24 4.96 0.33
C VAL A 126 -1.43 5.75 -0.97
N SER A 127 -1.39 7.08 -0.91
CA SER A 127 -1.50 7.93 -2.10
C SER A 127 -0.43 7.61 -3.15
N MET A 128 0.82 7.40 -2.72
CA MET A 128 1.90 6.99 -3.63
C MET A 128 1.67 5.60 -4.24
N HIS A 129 1.11 4.65 -3.49
CA HIS A 129 0.77 3.32 -3.99
C HIS A 129 -0.36 3.39 -5.03
N VAL A 130 -1.45 4.09 -4.71
CA VAL A 130 -2.59 4.28 -5.62
C VAL A 130 -2.17 4.97 -6.92
N ASP A 131 -1.30 5.99 -6.87
CA ASP A 131 -0.74 6.62 -8.07
C ASP A 131 0.11 5.64 -8.89
N ALA A 132 0.95 4.82 -8.25
CA ALA A 132 1.74 3.80 -8.93
C ALA A 132 0.86 2.74 -9.61
N VAL A 133 -0.19 2.27 -8.93
CA VAL A 133 -1.19 1.32 -9.46
C VAL A 133 -1.91 1.93 -10.66
N THR A 134 -2.43 3.15 -10.52
CA THR A 134 -3.17 3.85 -11.58
C THR A 134 -2.30 4.07 -12.82
N ARG A 135 -1.05 4.52 -12.66
CA ARG A 135 -0.10 4.67 -13.76
C ARG A 135 0.17 3.35 -14.47
N THR A 136 0.31 2.26 -13.72
CA THR A 136 0.55 0.93 -14.28
C THR A 136 -0.67 0.43 -15.06
N GLN A 137 -1.87 0.57 -14.49
CA GLN A 137 -3.12 0.22 -15.17
C GLN A 137 -3.34 1.02 -16.46
N MET A 138 -3.09 2.34 -16.45
CA MET A 138 -3.21 3.20 -17.65
C MET A 138 -2.30 2.71 -18.79
N VAL A 139 -1.08 2.29 -18.47
CA VAL A 139 -0.14 1.77 -19.47
C VAL A 139 -0.56 0.38 -19.96
N ARG A 140 -1.00 -0.49 -19.05
CA ARG A 140 -1.46 -1.85 -19.35
C ARG A 140 -2.74 -1.88 -20.20
N LYS A 141 -3.61 -0.87 -20.07
CA LYS A 141 -4.84 -0.72 -20.88
C LYS A 141 -4.59 -0.33 -22.35
N LYS A 142 -3.39 0.14 -22.71
CA LYS A 142 -3.08 0.51 -24.10
C LYS A 142 -3.18 -0.70 -25.03
N TRP A 143 -3.89 -0.55 -26.15
CA TRP A 143 -4.18 -1.65 -27.08
C TRP A 143 -2.91 -2.40 -27.55
N PHE A 144 -1.83 -1.67 -27.82
CA PHE A 144 -0.55 -2.24 -28.22
C PHE A 144 0.08 -3.15 -27.14
N MET A 145 -0.04 -2.80 -25.86
CA MET A 145 0.48 -3.65 -24.76
C MET A 145 -0.32 -4.94 -24.63
N ARG A 146 -1.63 -4.87 -24.89
CA ARG A 146 -2.55 -6.00 -24.84
C ARG A 146 -2.36 -6.93 -26.04
N PHE A 147 -2.19 -6.37 -27.23
CA PHE A 147 -2.01 -7.11 -28.49
C PHE A 147 -0.70 -7.91 -28.48
N PHE A 148 0.39 -7.30 -28.04
CA PHE A 148 1.69 -7.95 -27.98
C PHE A 148 1.96 -8.70 -26.66
N ARG A 149 0.97 -8.75 -25.74
CA ARG A 149 1.08 -9.43 -24.43
C ARG A 149 2.33 -9.04 -23.63
N LEU A 150 2.76 -7.78 -23.71
CA LEU A 150 3.99 -7.30 -23.03
C LEU A 150 3.90 -7.36 -21.51
N ALA A 151 2.69 -7.33 -20.95
CA ALA A 151 2.48 -7.48 -19.51
C ALA A 151 2.70 -8.92 -19.00
N GLY A 152 2.85 -9.89 -19.90
CA GLY A 152 3.06 -11.29 -19.55
C GLY A 152 2.00 -11.81 -18.57
N ASN A 153 2.47 -12.52 -17.53
CA ASN A 153 1.67 -13.07 -16.44
C ASN A 153 1.71 -12.20 -15.15
N ALA A 154 2.20 -10.96 -15.23
CA ALA A 154 2.29 -10.11 -14.04
C ALA A 154 0.87 -9.90 -13.45
N PRO A 155 0.69 -10.05 -12.12
CA PRO A 155 -0.60 -9.84 -11.48
C PRO A 155 -1.11 -8.42 -11.75
N GLU A 156 -2.43 -8.23 -11.79
CA GLU A 156 -2.99 -6.90 -11.97
C GLU A 156 -2.70 -6.07 -10.72
N PRO A 157 -2.17 -4.84 -10.85
CA PRO A 157 -2.00 -3.96 -9.70
C PRO A 157 -3.39 -3.53 -9.22
N VAL A 158 -3.68 -3.76 -7.94
CA VAL A 158 -5.00 -3.54 -7.30
C VAL A 158 -4.82 -2.53 -6.17
N THR A 159 -5.78 -1.61 -6.03
CA THR A 159 -5.93 -0.75 -4.85
C THR A 159 -6.80 -1.47 -3.83
N TYR A 160 -6.39 -1.48 -2.56
CA TYR A 160 -7.15 -2.16 -1.50
C TYR A 160 -8.22 -1.24 -0.92
N GLU A 161 -9.27 -1.81 -0.35
CA GLU A 161 -10.42 -1.02 0.13
C GLU A 161 -10.04 -0.05 1.26
N PHE A 162 -9.18 -0.44 2.20
CA PHE A 162 -8.66 0.45 3.26
C PHE A 162 -7.88 1.65 2.73
N GLU A 163 -7.34 1.59 1.51
CA GLU A 163 -6.64 2.71 0.89
C GLU A 163 -7.62 3.79 0.41
N GLY A 164 -8.86 3.39 0.07
CA GLY A 164 -9.91 4.30 -0.35
C GLY A 164 -10.45 5.17 0.78
N ASP A 165 -10.52 4.63 2.01
CA ASP A 165 -10.98 5.36 3.20
C ASP A 165 -9.98 6.42 3.69
N VAL A 166 -8.75 6.37 3.19
CA VAL A 166 -7.62 7.21 3.63
C VAL A 166 -7.43 8.46 2.77
N LEU A 167 -7.96 8.46 1.54
CA LEU A 167 -7.84 9.53 0.54
C LEU A 167 -8.98 10.55 0.63
#